data_AF-A0A377HNB4-F1
#
_entry.id   AF-A0A377HNB4-F1
#
_cell.length_a   1.000
_cell.length_b   1.000
_cell.length_c   1.000
_cell.angle_alpha   90.00
_cell.angle_beta   90.00
_cell.angle_gamma   90.00
#
_symmetry.space_group_name_H-M   'P 1'
#
loop_
_entity.id
_entity.type
_entity.pdbx_description
1 polymer ?
#
loop_
_entity_poly.entity_id
_entity_poly.type
_entity_poly.pdbx_seq_one_letter_code
_entity_poly.pdbx_strand_id
1 'polypeptide(L)'
;MDKKVKGSWLIHHTNKLQNVTNQGQYQNTFVAGKAGILLSAISETNQNVVSNERLDVLASAANINTAFELPRLLDVLSEHELIDRAASGVGVLGVTTTSALQHTSNIFESLEPKPAEESAIELAEIASRRPVKSEEVKEELSDTYKMAANEISQLFHDSEHIGFVDAELIGKNEKILFNGNLFRRDSAAKIKVVLDSLTSAEEALMNELTLMLKQNACVAYSDAVRLLGESLFRKVNSVGFFDINIVSNNSEEVGYLTLPSAFSKYSNSMVDDAFDLAKAFVASLTYGMTKSSYARGQISAIERLLQALIDGREVGPVTAIGQDYRVLELKGVVSIRNGSKNGRSGPMMRLLKKEVGELALQAIKYGDVSEQSIPSLPGAAITKFRGPEANREIIRREQIQRSPFETNDMINALRTGGGF
;
A
#
# COMPACT_ATOMS: atom_id res chain seq x y z
N MET A 1 14.50 -4.97 17.36
CA MET A 1 14.00 -4.55 16.03
C MET A 1 14.03 -3.02 15.92
N ASP A 2 14.33 -2.46 14.75
CA ASP A 2 14.19 -1.01 14.51
C ASP A 2 12.71 -0.58 14.61
N LYS A 3 12.45 0.62 15.16
CA LYS A 3 11.07 1.10 15.39
C LYS A 3 10.27 1.24 14.12
N LYS A 4 10.91 1.61 13.02
CA LYS A 4 10.22 1.73 11.74
C LYS A 4 9.75 0.33 11.34
N VAL A 5 10.65 -0.66 11.39
CA VAL A 5 10.36 -2.05 10.98
C VAL A 5 9.20 -2.64 11.79
N LYS A 6 9.24 -2.46 13.12
CA LYS A 6 8.13 -2.83 14.01
C LYS A 6 6.81 -2.15 13.59
N GLY A 7 6.86 -0.85 13.28
CA GLY A 7 5.72 -0.07 12.82
C GLY A 7 5.07 -0.64 11.56
N SER A 8 5.87 -1.07 10.58
CA SER A 8 5.36 -1.71 9.36
C SER A 8 4.67 -3.04 9.67
N TRP A 9 5.28 -3.88 10.51
CA TRP A 9 4.66 -5.16 10.90
C TRP A 9 3.33 -4.95 11.64
N LEU A 10 3.23 -3.92 12.47
CA LEU A 10 1.97 -3.55 13.14
C LEU A 10 0.87 -3.20 12.14
N ILE A 11 1.19 -2.43 11.09
CA ILE A 11 0.22 -2.11 10.03
C ILE A 11 -0.14 -3.35 9.23
N HIS A 12 0.85 -4.17 8.85
CA HIS A 12 0.64 -5.43 8.14
C HIS A 12 -0.31 -6.35 8.92
N HIS A 13 -0.01 -6.63 10.19
CA HIS A 13 -0.84 -7.46 11.05
C HIS A 13 -2.24 -6.86 11.23
N THR A 14 -2.35 -5.54 11.40
CA THR A 14 -3.65 -4.87 11.49
C THR A 14 -4.49 -5.03 10.23
N ASN A 15 -3.89 -5.05 9.05
CA ASN A 15 -4.61 -5.31 7.80
C ASN A 15 -5.14 -6.75 7.75
N LYS A 16 -4.35 -7.74 8.21
CA LYS A 16 -4.81 -9.13 8.32
C LYS A 16 -5.91 -9.28 9.38
N LEU A 17 -5.74 -8.62 10.53
CA LEU A 17 -6.68 -8.62 11.65
C LEU A 17 -8.02 -7.96 11.33
N GLN A 18 -8.11 -7.10 10.31
CA GLN A 18 -9.38 -6.55 9.85
C GLN A 18 -10.26 -7.58 9.13
N ASN A 19 -9.69 -8.68 8.66
CA ASN A 19 -10.41 -9.74 7.96
C ASN A 19 -10.88 -10.86 8.89
N VAL A 20 -10.53 -10.80 10.19
CA VAL A 20 -10.98 -11.76 11.20
C VAL A 20 -12.05 -11.15 12.09
N THR A 21 -13.00 -11.97 12.52
CA THR A 21 -14.15 -11.53 13.32
C THR A 21 -13.76 -11.05 14.72
N ASN A 22 -12.64 -11.55 15.27
CA ASN A 22 -12.17 -11.22 16.61
C ASN A 22 -10.64 -11.14 16.63
N GLN A 23 -10.09 -10.05 17.17
CA GLN A 23 -8.65 -9.78 17.25
C GLN A 23 -7.98 -10.55 18.40
N GLY A 24 -8.75 -11.14 19.32
CA GLY A 24 -8.26 -12.04 20.36
C GLY A 24 -7.19 -11.39 21.23
N GLN A 25 -6.00 -11.99 21.26
CA GLN A 25 -4.85 -11.49 22.03
C GLN A 25 -4.07 -10.37 21.34
N TYR A 26 -4.41 -9.98 20.11
CA TYR A 26 -3.70 -8.99 19.29
C TYR A 26 -4.38 -7.60 19.29
N GLN A 27 -5.03 -7.24 20.40
CA GLN A 27 -5.80 -5.99 20.50
C GLN A 27 -4.89 -4.76 20.45
N ASN A 28 -3.73 -4.78 21.11
CA ASN A 28 -2.83 -3.64 21.12
C ASN A 28 -2.19 -3.46 19.74
N THR A 29 -1.83 -4.56 19.08
CA THR A 29 -1.42 -4.55 17.66
C THR A 29 -2.47 -3.87 16.79
N PHE A 30 -3.74 -4.24 16.96
CA PHE A 30 -4.85 -3.69 16.19
C PHE A 30 -5.08 -2.20 16.45
N VAL A 31 -5.09 -1.77 17.72
CA VAL A 31 -5.26 -0.35 18.08
C VAL A 31 -4.10 0.49 17.56
N ALA A 32 -2.86 0.07 17.81
CA ALA A 32 -1.68 0.80 17.36
C ALA A 32 -1.64 0.90 15.83
N GLY A 33 -1.86 -0.20 15.12
CA GLY A 33 -1.87 -0.18 13.66
C GLY A 33 -3.04 0.64 13.09
N LYS A 34 -4.24 0.59 13.67
CA LYS A 34 -5.36 1.45 13.26
C LYS A 34 -5.05 2.93 13.47
N ALA A 35 -4.40 3.28 14.59
CA ALA A 35 -3.96 4.65 14.86
C ALA A 35 -2.91 5.09 13.83
N GLY A 36 -1.94 4.23 13.50
CA GLY A 36 -0.95 4.49 12.44
C GLY A 36 -1.56 4.67 11.06
N ILE A 37 -2.52 3.82 10.68
CA ILE A 37 -3.28 3.93 9.42
C ILE A 37 -4.03 5.28 9.37
N LEU A 38 -4.73 5.64 10.45
CA LEU A 38 -5.47 6.90 10.53
C LEU A 38 -4.52 8.08 10.41
N LEU A 39 -3.46 8.11 11.23
CA LEU A 39 -2.46 9.16 11.24
C LEU A 39 -1.90 9.39 9.83
N SER A 40 -1.52 8.32 9.13
CA SER A 40 -1.02 8.46 7.77
C SER A 40 -2.06 8.97 6.77
N ALA A 41 -3.34 8.61 6.94
CA ALA A 41 -4.40 9.08 6.05
C ALA A 41 -4.67 10.60 6.22
N ILE A 42 -4.51 11.13 7.43
CA ILE A 42 -4.82 12.54 7.76
C ILE A 42 -3.60 13.46 7.72
N SER A 43 -2.39 12.91 7.78
CA SER A 43 -1.13 13.67 7.75
C SER A 43 -0.73 14.09 6.34
N GLU A 44 -0.16 15.29 6.24
CA GLU A 44 0.55 15.80 5.08
C GLU A 44 2.05 15.96 5.40
N THR A 45 2.88 16.15 4.35
CA THR A 45 4.33 16.43 4.55
C THR A 45 4.54 17.64 5.46
N ASN A 46 3.65 18.64 5.39
CA ASN A 46 3.64 19.81 6.26
C ASN A 46 2.44 19.72 7.21
N GLN A 47 2.48 20.48 8.30
CA GLN A 47 1.33 20.61 9.20
C GLN A 47 0.08 21.03 8.43
N ASN A 48 -1.05 20.39 8.73
CA ASN A 48 -2.34 20.68 8.12
C ASN A 48 -3.47 20.68 9.15
N VAL A 49 -4.63 21.16 8.73
CA VAL A 49 -5.88 21.09 9.48
C VAL A 49 -6.87 20.28 8.64
N VAL A 50 -7.43 19.24 9.24
CA VAL A 50 -8.40 18.34 8.60
C VAL A 50 -9.76 18.59 9.23
N SER A 51 -10.77 18.96 8.43
CA SER A 51 -12.13 19.16 8.92
C SER A 51 -12.75 17.83 9.38
N ASN A 52 -13.80 17.88 10.20
CA ASN A 52 -14.49 16.67 10.68
C ASN A 52 -15.06 15.84 9.53
N GLU A 53 -15.60 16.48 8.49
CA GLU A 53 -16.16 15.80 7.32
C GLU A 53 -15.05 15.06 6.55
N ARG A 54 -13.91 15.73 6.36
CA ARG A 54 -12.75 15.14 5.69
C ARG A 54 -12.18 13.99 6.51
N LEU A 55 -12.14 14.14 7.83
CA LEU A 55 -11.68 13.12 8.77
C LEU A 55 -12.56 11.86 8.70
N ASP A 56 -13.88 12.01 8.72
CA ASP A 56 -14.82 10.89 8.63
C ASP A 56 -14.67 10.12 7.31
N VAL A 57 -14.49 10.85 6.21
CA VAL A 57 -14.29 10.24 4.89
C VAL A 57 -12.97 9.47 4.83
N LEU A 58 -11.87 10.06 5.31
CA LEU A 58 -10.56 9.41 5.32
C LEU A 58 -10.55 8.18 6.24
N ALA A 59 -11.17 8.28 7.41
CA ALA A 59 -11.35 7.16 8.33
C ALA A 59 -12.17 6.02 7.70
N SER A 60 -13.30 6.34 7.09
CA SER A 60 -14.15 5.36 6.38
C SER A 60 -13.41 4.72 5.20
N ALA A 61 -12.64 5.51 4.45
CA ALA A 61 -11.79 5.00 3.38
C ALA A 61 -10.77 4.01 3.94
N ALA A 62 -10.25 4.29 5.13
CA ALA A 62 -9.35 3.45 5.90
C ALA A 62 -10.05 2.29 6.64
N ASN A 63 -11.32 1.97 6.38
CA ASN A 63 -12.12 0.94 7.08
C ASN A 63 -12.06 1.12 8.61
N ILE A 64 -12.09 2.37 9.04
CA ILE A 64 -12.22 2.75 10.44
C ILE A 64 -13.69 3.09 10.65
N ASN A 65 -14.31 2.46 11.64
CA ASN A 65 -15.68 2.78 12.02
C ASN A 65 -15.70 4.17 12.67
N THR A 66 -16.39 5.12 12.04
CA THR A 66 -16.41 6.53 12.49
C THR A 66 -17.16 6.74 13.80
N ALA A 67 -18.11 5.87 14.13
CA ALA A 67 -18.90 5.98 15.35
C ALA A 67 -18.17 5.39 16.58
N PHE A 68 -17.49 4.26 16.42
CA PHE A 68 -16.93 3.49 17.54
C PHE A 68 -15.39 3.50 17.60
N GLU A 69 -14.71 3.41 16.45
CA GLU A 69 -13.24 3.33 16.43
C GLU A 69 -12.62 4.71 16.37
N LEU A 70 -13.09 5.58 15.47
CA LEU A 70 -12.49 6.88 15.20
C LEU A 70 -12.32 7.76 16.47
N PRO A 71 -13.33 7.92 17.35
CA PRO A 71 -13.16 8.74 18.56
C PRO A 71 -12.00 8.26 19.43
N ARG A 72 -11.91 6.94 19.66
CA ARG A 72 -10.83 6.35 20.47
C ARG A 72 -9.47 6.50 19.78
N LEU A 73 -9.40 6.33 18.46
CA LEU A 73 -8.15 6.52 17.73
C LEU A 73 -7.67 7.97 17.78
N LEU A 74 -8.58 8.95 17.73
CA LEU A 74 -8.22 10.36 17.93
C LEU A 74 -7.71 10.61 19.35
N ASP A 75 -8.31 9.97 20.36
CA ASP A 75 -7.81 10.07 21.73
C ASP A 75 -6.39 9.52 21.84
N VAL A 76 -6.12 8.33 21.28
CA VAL A 76 -4.77 7.73 21.24
C VAL A 76 -3.76 8.64 20.53
N LEU A 77 -4.12 9.22 19.38
CA LEU A 77 -3.24 10.12 18.65
C LEU A 77 -2.99 11.43 19.41
N SER A 78 -3.98 11.92 20.15
CA SER A 78 -3.86 13.14 20.97
C SER A 78 -3.04 12.90 22.24
N GLU A 79 -3.21 11.75 22.90
CA GLU A 79 -2.39 11.29 24.04
C GLU A 79 -0.90 11.22 23.68
N HIS A 80 -0.60 10.93 22.41
CA HIS A 80 0.75 10.89 21.85
C HIS A 80 1.22 12.21 21.22
N GLU A 81 0.47 13.31 21.40
CA GLU A 81 0.79 14.65 20.90
C GLU A 81 0.97 14.72 19.37
N LEU A 82 0.27 13.86 18.61
CA LEU A 82 0.37 13.81 17.14
C LEU A 82 -0.71 14.66 16.47
N ILE A 83 -1.79 14.93 17.19
CA ILE A 83 -2.90 15.77 16.75
C ILE A 83 -3.38 16.70 17.87
N ASP A 84 -3.91 17.84 17.46
CA ASP A 84 -4.64 18.78 18.29
C ASP A 84 -6.13 18.76 17.89
N ARG A 85 -7.01 18.48 18.84
CA ARG A 85 -8.46 18.45 18.59
C ARG A 85 -9.06 19.84 18.71
N ALA A 86 -9.87 20.22 17.73
CA ALA A 86 -10.67 21.44 17.73
C ALA A 86 -12.14 21.11 17.43
N ALA A 87 -13.04 22.06 17.68
CA ALA A 87 -14.47 21.88 17.43
C ALA A 87 -14.78 21.57 15.94
N SER A 88 -14.00 22.14 15.02
CA SER A 88 -14.22 22.06 13.57
C SER A 88 -13.31 21.03 12.86
N GLY A 89 -12.48 20.30 13.58
CA GLY A 89 -11.51 19.39 12.96
C GLY A 89 -10.32 19.07 13.85
N VAL A 90 -9.27 18.55 13.22
CA VAL A 90 -8.01 18.21 13.88
C VAL A 90 -6.83 18.90 13.20
N GLY A 91 -5.98 19.54 14.00
CA GLY A 91 -4.65 19.93 13.56
C GLY A 91 -3.75 18.70 13.61
N VAL A 92 -3.07 18.38 12.52
CA VAL A 92 -2.15 17.23 12.46
C VAL A 92 -0.76 17.78 12.27
N LEU A 93 0.18 17.34 13.11
CA LEU A 93 1.58 17.70 12.94
C LEU A 93 2.07 17.24 11.56
N GLY A 94 3.08 17.93 11.01
CA GLY A 94 3.74 17.48 9.80
C GLY A 94 4.44 16.14 10.06
N VAL A 95 3.74 15.06 9.79
CA VAL A 95 4.22 13.69 10.02
C VAL A 95 4.57 13.12 8.65
N THR A 96 5.87 12.94 8.44
CA THR A 96 6.35 12.08 7.35
C THR A 96 5.95 10.66 7.64
N THR A 97 5.92 9.80 6.64
CA THR A 97 5.43 8.47 6.91
C THR A 97 6.41 7.56 7.64
N THR A 98 7.70 7.89 7.55
CA THR A 98 8.71 7.32 8.45
C THR A 98 8.36 7.61 9.91
N SER A 99 8.03 8.86 10.23
CA SER A 99 7.62 9.22 11.59
C SER A 99 6.30 8.56 11.96
N ALA A 100 5.33 8.43 11.06
CA ALA A 100 4.07 7.71 11.36
C ALA A 100 4.31 6.26 11.81
N LEU A 101 5.29 5.56 11.23
CA LEU A 101 5.62 4.19 11.62
C LEU A 101 6.33 4.12 12.97
N GLN A 102 7.24 5.05 13.21
CA GLN A 102 7.86 5.18 14.53
C GLN A 102 6.81 5.50 15.59
N HIS A 103 5.86 6.40 15.30
CA HIS A 103 4.74 6.71 16.18
C HIS A 103 3.83 5.50 16.38
N THR A 104 3.57 4.72 15.34
CA THR A 104 2.79 3.47 15.45
C THR A 104 3.46 2.50 16.42
N SER A 105 4.78 2.33 16.35
CA SER A 105 5.53 1.54 17.33
C SER A 105 5.55 2.17 18.72
N ASN A 106 5.67 3.49 18.83
CA ASN A 106 5.62 4.16 20.13
C ASN A 106 4.25 3.99 20.81
N ILE A 107 3.16 4.04 20.03
CA ILE A 107 1.79 3.76 20.49
C ILE A 107 1.69 2.30 20.91
N PHE A 108 2.19 1.37 20.11
CA PHE A 108 2.16 -0.05 20.48
C PHE A 108 2.92 -0.31 21.80
N GLU A 109 4.11 0.27 21.95
CA GLU A 109 4.93 0.16 23.16
C GLU A 109 4.24 0.79 24.38
N SER A 110 3.51 1.90 24.23
CA SER A 110 2.77 2.55 25.32
C SER A 110 1.54 1.77 25.77
N LEU A 111 1.00 0.89 24.92
CA LEU A 111 -0.13 0.00 25.24
C LEU A 111 0.28 -1.25 26.04
N GLU A 112 1.57 -1.38 26.41
CA GLU A 112 2.12 -2.51 27.16
C GLU A 112 1.76 -3.87 26.52
N PRO A 113 2.29 -4.14 25.31
CA PRO A 113 1.86 -5.28 24.51
C PRO A 113 2.24 -6.60 25.18
N LYS A 114 1.37 -7.60 24.98
CA LYS A 114 1.62 -8.93 25.55
C LYS A 114 2.77 -9.62 24.83
N PRO A 115 3.48 -10.58 25.48
CA PRO A 115 4.52 -11.37 24.83
C PRO A 115 4.08 -11.98 23.49
N ALA A 116 2.83 -12.46 23.39
CA ALA A 116 2.29 -12.99 22.13
C ALA A 116 2.25 -11.97 20.98
N GLU A 117 1.98 -10.69 21.26
CA GLU A 117 1.92 -9.65 20.23
C GLU A 117 3.31 -9.28 19.73
N GLU A 118 4.28 -9.11 20.64
CA GLU A 118 5.68 -8.86 20.28
C GLU A 118 6.29 -10.07 19.54
N SER A 119 6.00 -11.30 20.00
CA SER A 119 6.46 -12.52 19.33
C SER A 119 5.89 -12.70 17.92
N ALA A 120 4.65 -12.27 17.67
CA ALA A 120 4.06 -12.32 16.32
C ALA A 120 4.82 -11.43 15.33
N ILE A 121 5.19 -10.23 15.78
CA ILE A 121 5.95 -9.27 14.98
C ILE A 121 7.37 -9.80 14.72
N GLU A 122 8.03 -10.35 15.73
CA GLU A 122 9.37 -10.93 15.57
C GLU A 122 9.35 -12.19 14.68
N LEU A 123 8.32 -13.03 14.81
CA LEU A 123 8.11 -14.18 13.93
C LEU A 123 8.03 -13.74 12.46
N ALA A 124 7.24 -12.70 12.18
CA ALA A 124 7.09 -12.17 10.84
C ALA A 124 8.40 -11.59 10.30
N GLU A 125 9.16 -10.87 11.14
CA GLU A 125 10.48 -10.36 10.79
C GLU A 125 11.47 -11.48 10.45
N ILE A 126 11.56 -12.51 11.29
CA ILE A 126 12.45 -13.66 11.06
C ILE A 126 12.09 -14.35 9.73
N ALA A 127 10.81 -14.65 9.52
CA ALA A 127 10.29 -15.29 8.31
C ALA A 127 10.43 -14.41 7.05
N SER A 128 10.59 -13.09 7.23
CA SER A 128 10.81 -12.12 6.14
C SER A 128 12.25 -12.00 5.66
N ARG A 129 13.23 -12.49 6.44
CA ARG A 129 14.65 -12.49 6.08
C ARG A 129 15.13 -13.76 5.41
N ARG A 130 14.51 -14.89 5.72
CA ARG A 130 14.66 -16.17 5.03
C ARG A 130 13.50 -17.08 5.41
N PRO A 131 13.20 -18.10 4.61
CA PRO A 131 12.37 -19.21 5.07
C PRO A 131 13.08 -19.96 6.21
N VAL A 132 12.33 -20.27 7.25
CA VAL A 132 12.81 -20.83 8.53
C VAL A 132 11.99 -22.05 8.93
N LYS A 133 12.58 -23.00 9.66
CA LYS A 133 11.82 -24.15 10.18
C LYS A 133 11.01 -23.69 11.40
N SER A 134 9.77 -24.17 11.51
CA SER A 134 8.89 -23.80 12.62
C SER A 134 9.49 -24.14 13.99
N GLU A 135 10.09 -25.32 14.13
CA GLU A 135 10.66 -25.78 15.42
C GLU A 135 11.84 -24.91 15.88
N GLU A 136 12.72 -24.50 14.97
CA GLU A 136 13.88 -23.64 15.29
C GLU A 136 13.42 -22.30 15.86
N VAL A 137 12.41 -21.68 15.23
CA VAL A 137 11.91 -20.37 15.66
C VAL A 137 11.01 -20.47 16.89
N LYS A 138 10.32 -21.59 17.05
CA LYS A 138 9.43 -21.81 18.20
C LYS A 138 10.21 -21.85 19.50
N GLU A 139 11.35 -22.54 19.53
CA GLU A 139 12.25 -22.59 20.68
C GLU A 139 12.81 -21.19 20.98
N GLU A 140 13.34 -20.51 19.95
CA GLU A 140 13.91 -19.16 20.07
C GLU A 140 12.92 -18.14 20.64
N LEU A 141 11.69 -18.10 20.11
CA LEU A 141 10.65 -17.16 20.57
C LEU A 141 10.12 -17.53 21.96
N SER A 142 9.96 -18.82 22.25
CA SER A 142 9.51 -19.28 23.57
C SER A 142 10.47 -18.84 24.66
N ASP A 143 11.77 -18.96 24.44
CA ASP A 143 12.81 -18.56 25.39
C ASP A 143 12.93 -17.04 25.52
N THR A 144 12.92 -16.33 24.38
CA THR A 144 13.09 -14.87 24.32
C THR A 144 11.94 -14.15 25.04
N TYR A 145 10.70 -14.59 24.78
CA TYR A 145 9.50 -13.95 25.31
C TYR A 145 8.91 -14.67 26.53
N LYS A 146 9.60 -15.71 27.03
CA LYS A 146 9.22 -16.50 28.21
C LYS A 146 7.79 -17.04 28.12
N MET A 147 7.42 -17.57 26.97
CA MET A 147 6.08 -18.06 26.69
C MET A 147 5.93 -19.52 27.11
N ALA A 148 4.76 -19.89 27.60
CA ALA A 148 4.43 -21.29 27.88
C ALA A 148 4.20 -22.09 26.58
N ALA A 149 4.34 -23.41 26.64
CA ALA A 149 4.23 -24.29 25.47
C ALA A 149 2.88 -24.17 24.73
N ASN A 150 1.79 -23.92 25.45
CA ASN A 150 0.47 -23.68 24.88
C ASN A 150 0.38 -22.29 24.21
N GLU A 151 0.96 -21.26 24.82
CA GLU A 151 0.96 -19.89 24.27
C GLU A 151 1.75 -19.81 22.97
N ILE A 152 2.95 -20.40 22.92
CA ILE A 152 3.76 -20.41 21.70
C ILE A 152 3.11 -21.27 20.60
N SER A 153 2.41 -22.34 20.97
CA SER A 153 1.67 -23.14 20.00
C SER A 153 0.46 -22.38 19.44
N GLN A 154 -0.24 -21.61 20.28
CA GLN A 154 -1.34 -20.75 19.84
C GLN A 154 -0.83 -19.61 18.93
N LEU A 155 0.32 -18.99 19.27
CA LEU A 155 0.94 -17.96 18.45
C LEU A 155 1.17 -18.43 17.01
N PHE A 156 1.77 -19.61 16.83
CA PHE A 156 2.05 -20.15 15.51
C PHE A 156 0.75 -20.51 14.77
N HIS A 157 -0.22 -21.09 15.48
CA HIS A 157 -1.53 -21.38 14.91
C HIS A 157 -2.23 -20.11 14.38
N ASP A 158 -2.28 -19.06 15.20
CA ASP A 158 -2.85 -17.76 14.86
C ASP A 158 -2.09 -17.10 13.71
N SER A 159 -0.75 -17.09 13.78
CA SER A 159 0.09 -16.42 12.78
C SER A 159 -0.10 -17.02 11.38
N GLU A 160 -0.33 -18.33 11.30
CA GLU A 160 -0.66 -19.02 10.05
C GLU A 160 -2.11 -18.76 9.61
N HIS A 161 -3.09 -18.87 10.52
CA HIS A 161 -4.51 -18.76 10.17
C HIS A 161 -4.96 -17.32 9.85
N ILE A 162 -4.39 -16.35 10.56
CA ILE A 162 -4.63 -14.91 10.32
C ILE A 162 -3.80 -14.44 9.12
N GLY A 163 -2.69 -15.13 8.81
CA GLY A 163 -1.81 -14.80 7.70
C GLY A 163 -0.75 -13.73 8.04
N PHE A 164 -0.24 -13.74 9.27
CA PHE A 164 0.94 -12.95 9.65
C PHE A 164 2.21 -13.47 8.98
N VAL A 165 2.28 -14.79 8.77
CA VAL A 165 3.32 -15.49 8.01
C VAL A 165 2.66 -16.55 7.12
N ASP A 166 3.35 -16.91 6.03
CA ASP A 166 3.00 -18.07 5.22
C ASP A 166 3.67 -19.32 5.77
N ALA A 167 3.01 -20.47 5.58
CA ALA A 167 3.49 -21.75 6.06
C ALA A 167 3.30 -22.84 5.00
N GLU A 168 4.30 -23.71 4.88
CA GLU A 168 4.25 -24.88 3.99
C GLU A 168 4.82 -26.13 4.68
N LEU A 169 4.17 -27.27 4.44
CA LEU A 169 4.64 -28.57 4.89
C LEU A 169 5.66 -29.12 3.89
N ILE A 170 6.88 -29.37 4.36
CA ILE A 170 7.98 -29.92 3.54
C ILE A 170 8.27 -31.40 3.86
N GLY A 171 7.57 -31.98 4.82
CA GLY A 171 7.69 -33.38 5.23
C GLY A 171 6.52 -33.78 6.13
N LYS A 172 6.55 -35.01 6.68
CA LYS A 172 5.44 -35.52 7.52
C LYS A 172 5.18 -34.62 8.74
N ASN A 173 6.23 -34.08 9.36
CA ASN A 173 6.15 -33.21 10.55
C ASN A 173 7.06 -31.97 10.45
N GLU A 174 7.53 -31.62 9.25
CA GLU A 174 8.40 -30.45 9.06
C GLU A 174 7.65 -29.34 8.35
N LYS A 175 7.57 -28.18 9.01
CA LYS A 175 6.92 -26.98 8.48
C LYS A 175 7.95 -25.88 8.32
N ILE A 176 7.91 -25.20 7.17
CA ILE A 176 8.67 -23.99 6.91
C ILE A 176 7.72 -22.79 6.99
N LEU A 177 8.19 -21.74 7.65
CA LEU A 177 7.56 -20.43 7.68
C LEU A 177 8.35 -19.45 6.80
N PHE A 178 7.63 -18.57 6.12
CA PHE A 178 8.23 -17.54 5.27
C PHE A 178 7.27 -16.36 5.09
N ASN A 179 7.77 -15.25 4.58
CA ASN A 179 6.93 -14.17 4.10
C ASN A 179 6.71 -14.31 2.58
N GLY A 180 5.50 -14.60 2.12
CA GLY A 180 5.17 -14.81 0.71
C GLY A 180 5.27 -13.55 -0.17
N ASN A 181 5.34 -12.36 0.42
CA ASN A 181 5.58 -11.11 -0.31
C ASN A 181 7.06 -10.93 -0.65
N LEU A 182 7.97 -11.28 0.27
CA LEU A 182 9.43 -11.14 0.14
C LEU A 182 10.10 -12.41 -0.38
N PHE A 183 9.82 -13.53 0.28
CA PHE A 183 10.05 -14.86 -0.25
C PHE A 183 8.83 -15.31 -1.02
N ARG A 184 8.78 -14.82 -2.23
CA ARG A 184 8.37 -15.62 -3.37
C ARG A 184 9.23 -16.89 -3.42
N ARG A 185 9.30 -17.78 -2.42
CA ARG A 185 10.01 -19.07 -2.55
C ARG A 185 9.10 -20.04 -3.27
N ASP A 186 7.84 -20.00 -2.86
CA ASP A 186 6.76 -20.67 -3.52
C ASP A 186 6.54 -20.06 -4.91
N SER A 187 6.58 -18.73 -5.04
CA SER A 187 6.57 -18.09 -6.36
C SER A 187 7.92 -18.14 -7.07
N ALA A 188 9.12 -18.22 -6.49
CA ALA A 188 10.36 -18.28 -7.27
C ALA A 188 10.60 -19.68 -7.80
N ALA A 189 10.27 -20.73 -7.03
CA ALA A 189 10.23 -22.08 -7.55
C ALA A 189 9.07 -22.26 -8.56
N LYS A 190 7.85 -21.75 -8.29
CA LYS A 190 6.73 -21.80 -9.26
C LYS A 190 6.93 -20.89 -10.48
N ILE A 191 7.45 -19.68 -10.31
CA ILE A 191 7.87 -18.75 -11.38
C ILE A 191 8.98 -19.42 -12.15
N LYS A 192 10.02 -19.95 -11.51
CA LYS A 192 11.09 -20.69 -12.20
C LYS A 192 10.53 -21.88 -12.96
N VAL A 193 9.66 -22.71 -12.37
CA VAL A 193 9.00 -23.83 -13.06
C VAL A 193 8.13 -23.34 -14.23
N VAL A 194 7.40 -22.23 -14.05
CA VAL A 194 6.58 -21.64 -15.12
C VAL A 194 7.47 -21.08 -16.23
N LEU A 195 8.55 -20.37 -15.89
CA LEU A 195 9.55 -19.83 -16.82
C LEU A 195 10.31 -20.94 -17.55
N ASP A 196 10.76 -21.98 -16.84
CA ASP A 196 11.42 -23.17 -17.40
C ASP A 196 10.45 -23.99 -18.27
N SER A 197 9.13 -23.87 -18.04
CA SER A 197 8.10 -24.49 -18.89
C SER A 197 7.70 -23.64 -20.10
N LEU A 198 8.29 -22.45 -20.29
CA LEU A 198 8.04 -21.63 -21.46
C LEU A 198 8.79 -22.19 -22.66
N THR A 199 8.12 -22.17 -23.80
CA THR A 199 8.79 -22.35 -25.09
C THR A 199 9.68 -21.15 -25.38
N SER A 200 10.66 -21.32 -26.27
CA SER A 200 11.55 -20.23 -26.67
C SER A 200 10.81 -19.03 -27.29
N ALA A 201 9.64 -19.27 -27.90
CA ALA A 201 8.76 -18.21 -28.39
C ALA A 201 8.08 -17.44 -27.25
N GLU A 202 7.56 -18.14 -26.24
CA GLU A 202 6.94 -17.52 -25.06
C GLU A 202 7.99 -16.75 -24.22
N GLU A 203 9.22 -17.28 -24.11
CA GLU A 203 10.32 -16.61 -23.42
C GLU A 203 10.71 -15.30 -24.12
N ALA A 204 10.75 -15.28 -25.46
CA ALA A 204 10.99 -14.06 -26.22
C ALA A 204 9.93 -12.98 -25.95
N LEU A 205 8.64 -13.36 -25.94
CA LEU A 205 7.53 -12.45 -25.63
C LEU A 205 7.59 -11.94 -24.18
N MET A 206 7.97 -12.79 -23.23
CA MET A 206 8.17 -12.39 -21.82
C MET A 206 9.32 -11.41 -21.65
N ASN A 207 10.42 -11.63 -22.37
CA ASN A 207 11.57 -10.71 -22.38
C ASN A 207 11.19 -9.37 -23.00
N GLU A 208 10.41 -9.37 -24.07
CA GLU A 208 9.88 -8.15 -24.70
C GLU A 208 8.97 -7.36 -23.73
N LEU A 209 8.00 -8.01 -23.10
CA LEU A 209 7.13 -7.36 -22.11
C LEU A 209 7.93 -6.80 -20.92
N THR A 210 8.92 -7.56 -20.44
CA THR A 210 9.81 -7.13 -19.35
C THR A 210 10.62 -5.90 -19.76
N LEU A 211 11.11 -5.85 -21.00
CA LEU A 211 11.82 -4.69 -21.53
C LEU A 211 10.90 -3.47 -21.62
N MET A 212 9.66 -3.64 -22.10
CA MET A 212 8.66 -2.58 -22.14
C MET A 212 8.37 -2.03 -20.74
N LEU A 213 8.23 -2.90 -19.74
CA LEU A 213 8.00 -2.52 -18.35
C LEU A 213 9.19 -1.75 -17.76
N LYS A 214 10.43 -2.16 -18.07
CA LYS A 214 11.64 -1.44 -17.67
C LYS A 214 11.78 -0.08 -18.35
N GLN A 215 11.26 0.09 -19.56
CA GLN A 215 11.33 1.36 -20.29
C GLN A 215 10.23 2.34 -19.89
N ASN A 216 9.04 1.84 -19.54
CA ASN A 216 7.84 2.67 -19.35
C ASN A 216 7.30 2.67 -17.91
N ALA A 217 7.97 1.99 -16.98
CA ALA A 217 7.56 1.70 -15.60
C ALA A 217 6.30 0.84 -15.45
N CYS A 218 5.31 1.02 -16.32
CA CYS A 218 4.12 0.19 -16.40
C CYS A 218 3.63 -0.01 -17.85
N VAL A 219 2.82 -1.05 -18.08
CA VAL A 219 2.23 -1.39 -19.38
C VAL A 219 0.75 -1.68 -19.20
N ALA A 220 -0.12 -1.22 -20.11
CA ALA A 220 -1.55 -1.49 -20.02
C ALA A 220 -1.86 -2.99 -20.11
N TYR A 221 -2.84 -3.45 -19.33
CA TYR A 221 -3.28 -4.84 -19.30
C TYR A 221 -3.64 -5.38 -20.68
N SER A 222 -4.39 -4.60 -21.46
CA SER A 222 -4.77 -4.98 -22.83
C SER A 222 -3.56 -5.20 -23.74
N ASP A 223 -2.50 -4.42 -23.54
CA ASP A 223 -1.30 -4.50 -24.38
C ASP A 223 -0.45 -5.71 -23.98
N ALA A 224 -0.34 -5.98 -22.69
CA ALA A 224 0.30 -7.21 -22.18
C ALA A 224 -0.45 -8.47 -22.63
N VAL A 225 -1.78 -8.51 -22.57
CA VAL A 225 -2.58 -9.64 -23.05
C VAL A 225 -2.46 -9.81 -24.57
N ARG A 226 -2.44 -8.71 -25.33
CA ARG A 226 -2.26 -8.76 -26.79
C ARG A 226 -0.88 -9.26 -27.20
N LEU A 227 0.17 -8.90 -26.45
CA LEU A 227 1.54 -9.36 -26.69
C LEU A 227 1.73 -10.83 -26.32
N LEU A 228 1.34 -11.22 -25.10
CA LEU A 228 1.56 -12.58 -24.59
C LEU A 228 0.52 -13.59 -25.10
N GLY A 229 -0.67 -13.13 -25.46
CA GLY A 229 -1.86 -13.97 -25.60
C GLY A 229 -2.45 -14.36 -24.24
N GLU A 230 -3.74 -14.71 -24.21
CA GLU A 230 -4.45 -15.00 -22.97
C GLU A 230 -3.86 -16.17 -22.17
N SER A 231 -3.42 -17.23 -22.86
CA SER A 231 -2.91 -18.44 -22.22
C SER A 231 -1.63 -18.18 -21.43
N LEU A 232 -0.62 -17.59 -22.09
CA LEU A 232 0.66 -17.25 -21.46
C LEU A 232 0.46 -16.20 -20.37
N PHE A 233 -0.36 -15.17 -20.63
CA PHE A 233 -0.66 -14.14 -19.64
C PHE A 233 -1.26 -14.72 -18.35
N ARG A 234 -2.29 -15.56 -18.45
CA ARG A 234 -2.90 -16.22 -17.27
C ARG A 234 -1.88 -17.06 -16.53
N LYS A 235 -1.02 -17.79 -17.26
CA LYS A 235 0.02 -18.64 -16.70
C LYS A 235 1.00 -17.84 -15.84
N VAL A 236 1.57 -16.75 -16.35
CA VAL A 236 2.55 -15.93 -15.61
C VAL A 236 1.91 -15.03 -14.55
N ASN A 237 0.68 -14.56 -14.76
CA ASN A 237 -0.04 -13.77 -13.77
C ASN A 237 -0.46 -14.63 -12.55
N SER A 238 -0.80 -15.91 -12.76
CA SER A 238 -1.20 -16.82 -11.68
C SER A 238 -0.11 -17.05 -10.63
N VAL A 239 1.15 -16.88 -11.03
CA VAL A 239 2.32 -16.99 -10.15
C VAL A 239 2.82 -15.63 -9.64
N GLY A 240 2.07 -14.55 -9.87
CA GLY A 240 2.42 -13.21 -9.37
C GLY A 240 3.66 -12.62 -10.04
N PHE A 241 3.94 -12.98 -11.29
CA PHE A 241 5.08 -12.43 -12.03
C PHE A 241 4.96 -10.91 -12.25
N PHE A 242 3.72 -10.40 -12.33
CA PHE A 242 3.40 -8.99 -12.47
C PHE A 242 2.42 -8.53 -11.36
N ASP A 243 2.50 -7.26 -11.00
CA ASP A 243 1.50 -6.60 -10.17
C ASP A 243 0.52 -5.82 -11.07
N ILE A 244 -0.79 -5.93 -10.82
CA ILE A 244 -1.83 -5.24 -11.58
C ILE A 244 -2.47 -4.14 -10.72
N ASN A 245 -2.37 -2.90 -11.18
CA ASN A 245 -3.02 -1.73 -10.60
C ASN A 245 -4.18 -1.29 -11.50
N ILE A 246 -5.33 -0.96 -10.92
CA ILE A 246 -6.52 -0.56 -11.67
C ILE A 246 -6.74 0.95 -11.49
N VAL A 247 -6.85 1.65 -12.62
CA VAL A 247 -7.30 3.04 -12.68
C VAL A 247 -8.77 3.03 -13.10
N SER A 248 -9.65 3.37 -12.18
CA SER A 248 -11.09 3.48 -12.44
C SER A 248 -11.51 4.94 -12.49
N ASN A 249 -12.21 5.34 -13.56
CA ASN A 249 -12.87 6.64 -13.66
C ASN A 249 -14.37 6.45 -14.01
N ASN A 250 -15.08 7.54 -14.30
CA ASN A 250 -16.52 7.47 -14.62
C ASN A 250 -16.83 6.77 -15.95
N SER A 251 -15.84 6.53 -16.81
CA SER A 251 -16.03 6.04 -18.17
C SER A 251 -15.53 4.62 -18.35
N GLU A 252 -14.46 4.24 -17.65
CA GLU A 252 -13.82 2.94 -17.81
C GLU A 252 -12.97 2.56 -16.59
N GLU A 253 -12.62 1.28 -16.53
CA GLU A 253 -11.59 0.74 -15.65
C GLU A 253 -10.46 0.18 -16.50
N VAL A 254 -9.22 0.64 -16.24
CA VAL A 254 -8.04 0.22 -17.00
C VAL A 254 -6.98 -0.33 -16.05
N GLY A 255 -6.56 -1.57 -16.31
CA GLY A 255 -5.47 -2.21 -15.58
C GLY A 255 -4.09 -1.85 -16.16
N TYR A 256 -3.10 -1.68 -15.29
CA TYR A 256 -1.69 -1.47 -15.61
C TYR A 256 -0.81 -2.46 -14.87
N LEU A 257 0.09 -3.10 -15.59
CA LEU A 257 1.08 -4.03 -15.07
C LEU A 257 2.33 -3.27 -14.63
N THR A 258 2.91 -3.68 -13.52
CA THR A 258 4.23 -3.24 -13.04
C THR A 258 5.08 -4.45 -12.69
N LEU A 259 6.41 -4.33 -12.83
CA LEU A 259 7.34 -5.36 -12.36
C LEU A 259 7.48 -5.24 -10.85
N PRO A 260 7.22 -6.31 -10.07
CA PRO A 260 7.39 -6.24 -8.62
C PRO A 260 8.83 -5.92 -8.23
N SER A 261 9.80 -6.48 -8.96
CA SER A 261 11.23 -6.25 -8.75
C SER A 261 11.68 -4.80 -8.98
N ALA A 262 10.95 -4.01 -9.77
CA ALA A 262 11.23 -2.57 -9.93
C ALA A 262 10.95 -1.78 -8.64
N PHE A 263 10.28 -2.40 -7.67
CA PHE A 263 9.81 -1.78 -6.44
C PHE A 263 10.18 -2.62 -5.19
N SER A 264 10.93 -3.72 -5.29
CA SER A 264 11.14 -4.61 -4.13
C SER A 264 12.52 -5.26 -4.06
N LYS A 265 13.48 -4.81 -4.88
CA LYS A 265 14.75 -5.53 -5.10
C LYS A 265 15.55 -5.79 -3.82
N TYR A 266 15.38 -4.98 -2.77
CA TYR A 266 16.00 -5.14 -1.45
C TYR A 266 15.15 -4.60 -0.27
N SER A 267 13.81 -4.52 -0.39
CA SER A 267 12.98 -3.88 0.63
C SER A 267 12.74 -4.76 1.87
N ASN A 268 12.78 -4.16 3.06
CA ASN A 268 12.05 -4.66 4.23
C ASN A 268 10.56 -4.33 4.05
N SER A 269 9.65 -5.05 4.72
CA SER A 269 8.17 -4.88 4.66
C SER A 269 7.66 -3.43 4.71
N MET A 270 8.46 -2.54 5.29
CA MET A 270 8.34 -1.09 5.35
C MET A 270 8.18 -0.35 4.03
N VAL A 271 8.89 -0.77 2.98
CA VAL A 271 9.02 0.02 1.74
C VAL A 271 7.91 -0.32 0.75
N ASP A 272 7.34 -1.53 0.89
CA ASP A 272 6.37 -2.09 -0.05
C ASP A 272 5.10 -1.23 -0.18
N ASP A 273 4.57 -0.73 0.93
CA ASP A 273 3.33 0.07 0.91
C ASP A 273 3.49 1.43 0.20
N ALA A 274 4.65 2.06 0.33
CA ALA A 274 4.94 3.32 -0.35
C ALA A 274 5.18 3.14 -1.83
N PHE A 275 5.83 2.04 -2.17
CA PHE A 275 5.95 1.61 -3.54
C PHE A 275 4.59 1.32 -4.15
N ASP A 276 3.61 0.79 -3.41
CA ASP A 276 2.27 0.58 -3.95
C ASP A 276 1.50 1.89 -4.18
N LEU A 277 1.69 2.91 -3.34
CA LEU A 277 1.20 4.26 -3.65
C LEU A 277 1.89 4.86 -4.86
N ALA A 278 3.19 4.66 -5.00
CA ALA A 278 3.94 5.08 -6.17
C ALA A 278 3.45 4.33 -7.43
N LYS A 279 3.21 3.02 -7.37
CA LYS A 279 2.65 2.22 -8.46
C LYS A 279 1.26 2.72 -8.86
N ALA A 280 0.38 2.97 -7.90
CA ALA A 280 -0.94 3.54 -8.15
C ALA A 280 -0.84 4.93 -8.80
N PHE A 281 0.11 5.75 -8.33
CA PHE A 281 0.33 7.08 -8.90
C PHE A 281 0.90 7.01 -10.33
N VAL A 282 1.90 6.17 -10.56
CA VAL A 282 2.47 5.88 -11.89
C VAL A 282 1.39 5.36 -12.85
N ALA A 283 0.48 4.49 -12.39
CA ALA A 283 -0.64 4.02 -13.18
C ALA A 283 -1.59 5.16 -13.59
N SER A 284 -2.02 6.01 -12.64
CA SER A 284 -2.84 7.18 -12.94
C SER A 284 -2.14 8.17 -13.90
N LEU A 285 -0.85 8.40 -13.72
CA LEU A 285 -0.05 9.28 -14.60
C LEU A 285 0.07 8.69 -16.01
N THR A 286 0.32 7.37 -16.11
CA THR A 286 0.44 6.68 -17.41
C THR A 286 -0.90 6.65 -18.13
N TYR A 287 -2.01 6.49 -17.42
CA TYR A 287 -3.35 6.68 -17.98
C TYR A 287 -3.52 8.10 -18.55
N GLY A 288 -3.10 9.11 -17.78
CA GLY A 288 -3.10 10.51 -18.22
C GLY A 288 -2.26 10.76 -19.49
N MET A 289 -1.18 10.02 -19.69
CA MET A 289 -0.32 10.13 -20.88
C MET A 289 -0.89 9.39 -22.11
N THR A 290 -1.39 8.17 -21.90
CA THR A 290 -1.65 7.21 -22.97
C THR A 290 -3.13 7.05 -23.37
N LYS A 291 -4.06 7.36 -22.45
CA LYS A 291 -5.50 7.17 -22.66
C LYS A 291 -6.31 8.45 -22.55
N SER A 292 -5.87 9.40 -21.73
CA SER A 292 -6.59 10.67 -21.58
C SER A 292 -6.53 11.51 -22.85
N SER A 293 -7.66 12.11 -23.24
CA SER A 293 -7.74 12.95 -24.43
C SER A 293 -7.19 14.36 -24.16
N TYR A 294 -6.77 15.05 -25.22
CA TYR A 294 -6.30 16.44 -25.11
C TYR A 294 -7.32 17.35 -24.41
N ALA A 295 -8.62 17.18 -24.70
CA ALA A 295 -9.70 17.95 -24.09
C ALA A 295 -9.88 17.67 -22.58
N ARG A 296 -9.56 16.45 -22.11
CA ARG A 296 -9.58 16.10 -20.68
C ARG A 296 -8.33 16.56 -19.93
N GLY A 297 -7.25 16.86 -20.65
CA GLY A 297 -5.97 17.28 -20.08
C GLY A 297 -4.90 16.21 -20.14
N GLN A 298 -4.71 15.59 -21.31
CA GLN A 298 -3.63 14.63 -21.57
C GLN A 298 -2.27 15.15 -21.08
N ILE A 299 -1.50 14.26 -20.45
CA ILE A 299 -0.17 14.57 -19.93
C ILE A 299 0.86 14.42 -21.05
N SER A 300 1.55 15.51 -21.39
CA SER A 300 2.62 15.53 -22.40
C SER A 300 4.02 15.70 -21.82
N ALA A 301 4.14 16.30 -20.64
CA ALA A 301 5.44 16.59 -19.99
C ALA A 301 5.46 16.05 -18.56
N ILE A 302 5.52 14.72 -18.44
CA ILE A 302 5.38 14.00 -17.16
C ILE A 302 6.41 14.44 -16.12
N GLU A 303 7.69 14.58 -16.49
CA GLU A 303 8.73 14.99 -15.55
C GLU A 303 8.49 16.39 -14.98
N ARG A 304 8.07 17.35 -15.83
CA ARG A 304 7.80 18.72 -15.40
C ARG A 304 6.57 18.79 -14.50
N LEU A 305 5.55 17.98 -14.79
CA LEU A 305 4.35 17.87 -13.98
C LEU A 305 4.67 17.30 -12.60
N LEU A 306 5.39 16.18 -12.55
CA LEU A 306 5.81 15.54 -11.31
C LEU A 306 6.73 16.45 -10.49
N GLN A 307 7.71 17.10 -11.12
CA GLN A 307 8.57 18.03 -10.41
C GLN A 307 7.76 19.19 -9.80
N ALA A 308 6.79 19.75 -10.53
CA ALA A 308 5.92 20.78 -9.98
C ALA A 308 5.16 20.31 -8.74
N LEU A 309 4.62 19.10 -8.76
CA LEU A 309 3.93 18.50 -7.62
C LEU A 309 4.86 18.25 -6.43
N ILE A 310 6.07 17.72 -6.67
CA ILE A 310 7.11 17.47 -5.66
C ILE A 310 7.58 18.79 -5.02
N ASP A 311 7.64 19.87 -5.80
CA ASP A 311 7.96 21.23 -5.31
C ASP A 311 6.79 21.87 -4.53
N GLY A 312 5.68 21.16 -4.32
CA GLY A 312 4.49 21.65 -3.61
C GLY A 312 3.59 22.56 -4.45
N ARG A 313 3.82 22.68 -5.76
CA ARG A 313 2.98 23.49 -6.66
C ARG A 313 1.74 22.71 -7.10
N GLU A 314 0.71 23.46 -7.45
CA GLU A 314 -0.53 22.91 -8.00
C GLU A 314 -0.50 22.82 -9.53
N VAL A 315 -1.05 21.73 -10.05
CA VAL A 315 -1.22 21.44 -11.48
C VAL A 315 -2.70 21.45 -11.87
N GLY A 316 -3.00 21.78 -13.13
CA GLY A 316 -4.35 22.02 -13.64
C GLY A 316 -4.63 23.50 -13.93
N PRO A 317 -5.90 23.90 -14.11
CA PRO A 317 -7.10 23.08 -13.99
C PRO A 317 -7.42 22.26 -15.24
N VAL A 318 -7.71 20.96 -15.08
CA VAL A 318 -8.18 20.05 -16.16
C VAL A 318 -9.14 18.99 -15.60
N THR A 319 -10.06 18.48 -16.42
CA THR A 319 -11.09 17.54 -15.96
C THR A 319 -10.54 16.15 -15.59
N ALA A 320 -9.46 15.70 -16.25
CA ALA A 320 -8.77 14.45 -15.93
C ALA A 320 -8.33 14.37 -14.46
N ILE A 321 -7.87 15.48 -13.88
CA ILE A 321 -7.48 15.56 -12.46
C ILE A 321 -8.64 15.12 -11.56
N GLY A 322 -9.85 15.61 -11.82
CA GLY A 322 -11.03 15.28 -11.01
C GLY A 322 -11.54 13.84 -11.17
N GLN A 323 -11.00 13.06 -12.10
CA GLN A 323 -11.55 11.75 -12.47
C GLN A 323 -10.54 10.62 -12.25
N ASP A 324 -9.28 10.83 -12.63
CA ASP A 324 -8.30 9.74 -12.77
C ASP A 324 -7.47 9.47 -11.50
N TYR A 325 -7.66 10.28 -10.45
CA TYR A 325 -6.85 10.27 -9.21
C TYR A 325 -7.66 9.97 -7.94
N ARG A 326 -8.91 9.49 -8.05
CA ARG A 326 -9.82 9.27 -6.92
C ARG A 326 -9.26 8.35 -5.84
N VAL A 327 -8.61 7.25 -6.24
CA VAL A 327 -8.00 6.31 -5.29
C VAL A 327 -6.88 7.00 -4.51
N LEU A 328 -6.05 7.80 -5.18
CA LEU A 328 -4.97 8.56 -4.54
C LEU A 328 -5.51 9.66 -3.63
N GLU A 329 -6.65 10.26 -3.96
CA GLU A 329 -7.35 11.24 -3.12
C GLU A 329 -7.89 10.61 -1.83
N LEU A 330 -8.58 9.46 -1.93
CA LEU A 330 -9.06 8.69 -0.77
C LEU A 330 -7.93 8.15 0.11
N LYS A 331 -6.76 7.97 -0.48
CA LYS A 331 -5.54 7.54 0.22
C LYS A 331 -4.73 8.71 0.78
N GLY A 332 -5.17 9.96 0.61
CA GLY A 332 -4.43 11.12 1.12
C GLY A 332 -3.07 11.33 0.44
N VAL A 333 -2.88 10.84 -0.79
CA VAL A 333 -1.66 11.08 -1.58
C VAL A 333 -1.75 12.41 -2.31
N VAL A 334 -2.94 12.74 -2.82
CA VAL A 334 -3.21 14.00 -3.52
C VAL A 334 -4.42 14.70 -2.93
N SER A 335 -4.48 16.03 -3.06
CA SER A 335 -5.67 16.81 -2.79
C SER A 335 -6.16 17.46 -4.07
N ILE A 336 -7.46 17.38 -4.30
CA ILE A 336 -8.10 18.00 -5.46
C ILE A 336 -9.02 19.12 -4.99
N ARG A 337 -8.95 20.27 -5.66
CA ARG A 337 -9.85 21.41 -5.44
C ARG A 337 -10.20 22.06 -6.76
N ASN A 338 -11.32 22.75 -6.82
CA ASN A 338 -11.61 23.61 -7.96
C ASN A 338 -10.79 24.91 -7.87
N GLY A 339 -10.27 25.35 -9.00
CA GLY A 339 -9.58 26.63 -9.10
C GLY A 339 -9.47 27.12 -10.54
N SER A 340 -8.89 28.31 -10.68
CA SER A 340 -8.71 28.97 -11.98
C SER A 340 -7.25 29.34 -12.21
N LYS A 341 -6.72 29.03 -13.38
CA LYS A 341 -5.35 29.36 -13.79
C LYS A 341 -5.33 29.61 -15.30
N ASN A 342 -4.66 30.68 -15.72
CA ASN A 342 -4.48 31.05 -17.14
C ASN A 342 -5.82 31.06 -17.93
N GLY A 343 -6.88 31.61 -17.35
CA GLY A 343 -8.20 31.73 -18.00
C GLY A 343 -9.00 30.41 -18.09
N ARG A 344 -8.51 29.33 -17.49
CA ARG A 344 -9.24 28.05 -17.37
C ARG A 344 -9.69 27.85 -15.92
N SER A 345 -10.83 27.18 -15.73
CA SER A 345 -11.37 26.81 -14.42
C SER A 345 -11.69 25.32 -14.37
N GLY A 346 -11.51 24.70 -13.20
CA GLY A 346 -11.80 23.29 -13.00
C GLY A 346 -10.93 22.63 -11.94
N PRO A 347 -10.84 21.29 -11.94
CA PRO A 347 -10.08 20.54 -10.94
C PRO A 347 -8.58 20.81 -11.03
N MET A 348 -7.98 21.17 -9.91
CA MET A 348 -6.54 21.32 -9.70
C MET A 348 -6.06 20.32 -8.66
N MET A 349 -4.81 19.88 -8.77
CA MET A 349 -4.21 18.86 -7.91
C MET A 349 -2.96 19.39 -7.21
N ARG A 350 -2.82 19.04 -5.93
CA ARG A 350 -1.60 19.19 -5.12
C ARG A 350 -1.17 17.82 -4.59
N LEU A 351 0.13 17.58 -4.50
CA LEU A 351 0.69 16.39 -3.84
C LEU A 351 0.76 16.63 -2.33
N LEU A 352 0.29 15.66 -1.56
CA LEU A 352 0.29 15.69 -0.09
C LEU A 352 1.49 14.94 0.51
N LYS A 353 1.93 13.88 -0.19
CA LYS A 353 3.04 13.00 0.19
C LYS A 353 4.17 13.13 -0.83
N LYS A 354 5.13 14.00 -0.54
CA LYS A 354 6.23 14.34 -1.44
C LYS A 354 7.04 13.10 -1.87
N GLU A 355 7.30 12.21 -0.92
CA GLU A 355 8.03 10.96 -1.08
C GLU A 355 7.40 10.04 -2.13
N VAL A 356 6.06 9.98 -2.21
CA VAL A 356 5.35 9.17 -3.21
C VAL A 356 5.58 9.74 -4.61
N GLY A 357 5.64 11.07 -4.73
CA GLY A 357 5.98 11.73 -5.99
C GLY A 357 7.43 11.50 -6.42
N GLU A 358 8.38 11.52 -5.47
CA GLU A 358 9.80 11.23 -5.72
C GLU A 358 10.00 9.79 -6.21
N LEU A 359 9.36 8.81 -5.56
CA LEU A 359 9.36 7.41 -5.98
C LEU A 359 8.73 7.22 -7.37
N ALA A 360 7.59 7.87 -7.63
CA ALA A 360 6.94 7.82 -8.95
C ALA A 360 7.83 8.43 -10.05
N LEU A 361 8.50 9.54 -9.77
CA LEU A 361 9.42 10.18 -10.71
C LEU A 361 10.61 9.27 -11.04
N GLN A 362 11.18 8.61 -10.04
CA GLN A 362 12.27 7.64 -10.25
C GLN A 362 11.80 6.43 -11.07
N ALA A 363 10.63 5.87 -10.76
CA ALA A 363 10.05 4.78 -11.53
C ALA A 363 9.92 5.15 -13.01
N ILE A 364 9.38 6.33 -13.30
CA ILE A 364 9.18 6.84 -14.66
C ILE A 364 10.51 7.11 -15.38
N LYS A 365 11.54 7.59 -14.67
CA LYS A 365 12.84 7.93 -15.27
C LYS A 365 13.72 6.73 -15.55
N TYR A 366 13.73 5.77 -14.63
CA TYR A 366 14.76 4.72 -14.59
C TYR A 366 14.19 3.31 -14.74
N GLY A 367 12.86 3.13 -14.63
CA GLY A 367 12.22 1.81 -14.69
C GLY A 367 12.53 0.90 -13.51
N ASP A 368 13.25 1.40 -12.50
CA ASP A 368 13.66 0.71 -11.28
C ASP A 368 13.79 1.73 -10.14
N VAL A 369 13.18 1.41 -9.00
CA VAL A 369 13.14 2.23 -7.78
C VAL A 369 13.88 1.53 -6.63
N SER A 370 14.87 0.67 -6.93
CA SER A 370 15.67 0.00 -5.89
C SER A 370 16.41 1.00 -4.98
N GLU A 371 16.57 0.68 -3.69
CA GLU A 371 17.23 1.56 -2.69
C GLU A 371 18.63 2.06 -3.12
N GLN A 372 19.37 1.28 -3.93
CA GLN A 372 20.70 1.64 -4.42
C GLN A 372 20.67 2.75 -5.50
N SER A 373 19.55 2.91 -6.19
CA SER A 373 19.35 3.92 -7.23
C SER A 373 19.09 5.32 -6.65
N ILE A 374 18.97 5.41 -5.32
CA ILE A 374 18.33 6.53 -4.66
C ILE A 374 19.31 7.18 -3.68
N PRO A 375 19.85 8.37 -4.00
CA PRO A 375 20.65 9.12 -3.04
C PRO A 375 19.69 9.61 -1.94
N SER A 376 19.66 8.90 -0.81
CA SER A 376 18.97 9.27 0.43
C SER A 376 17.50 9.70 0.26
N LEU A 377 16.58 8.74 0.26
CA LEU A 377 15.14 9.01 0.39
C LEU A 377 14.80 9.35 1.86
N PRO A 378 14.06 10.45 2.11
CA PRO A 378 13.22 10.55 3.29
C PRO A 378 12.20 9.40 3.24
N GLY A 379 12.26 8.52 4.23
CA GLY A 379 11.66 7.19 4.16
C GLY A 379 10.14 7.18 3.94
N ALA A 380 9.72 6.12 3.28
CA ALA A 380 8.55 6.08 2.43
C ALA A 380 7.22 5.74 3.15
N ALA A 381 6.10 6.00 2.45
CA ALA A 381 4.75 6.08 3.00
C ALA A 381 3.73 4.95 2.88
N ILE A 382 3.14 4.54 4.01
CA ILE A 382 1.97 3.65 4.09
C ILE A 382 0.66 4.40 4.04
N THR A 383 -0.19 4.15 3.05
CA THR A 383 -1.64 4.39 3.18
C THR A 383 -2.32 3.13 2.69
N LYS A 384 -2.99 2.45 3.61
CA LYS A 384 -3.83 1.28 3.41
C LYS A 384 -3.79 0.61 2.03
N PHE A 385 -3.16 -0.55 2.01
CA PHE A 385 -3.04 -1.45 0.88
C PHE A 385 -4.23 -2.40 0.81
N ARG A 386 -4.83 -2.48 -0.39
CA ARG A 386 -5.31 -3.74 -0.96
C ARG A 386 -4.26 -4.12 -1.98
N GLY A 387 -3.66 -5.29 -1.82
CA GLY A 387 -2.61 -5.71 -2.71
C GLY A 387 -3.02 -6.37 -4.00
N PRO A 388 -2.04 -6.66 -4.86
CA PRO A 388 -2.13 -7.76 -5.81
C PRO A 388 -2.54 -9.07 -5.11
N GLU A 389 -2.37 -9.17 -3.78
CA GLU A 389 -2.96 -10.20 -2.94
C GLU A 389 -4.50 -10.21 -2.98
N ALA A 390 -5.17 -9.07 -2.80
CA ALA A 390 -6.62 -8.98 -2.91
C ALA A 390 -7.08 -9.26 -4.34
N ASN A 391 -6.35 -8.87 -5.40
CA ASN A 391 -6.70 -9.27 -6.78
C ASN A 391 -6.50 -10.78 -7.04
N ARG A 392 -5.56 -11.43 -6.34
CA ARG A 392 -5.35 -12.90 -6.37
C ARG A 392 -6.37 -13.65 -5.52
N GLU A 393 -6.78 -13.08 -4.39
CA GLU A 393 -7.89 -13.56 -3.55
C GLU A 393 -9.26 -13.25 -4.16
N ILE A 394 -9.44 -12.18 -4.94
CA ILE A 394 -10.69 -11.84 -5.66
C ILE A 394 -10.98 -12.88 -6.74
N ILE A 395 -9.94 -13.52 -7.31
CA ILE A 395 -10.09 -14.71 -8.16
C ILE A 395 -10.57 -15.94 -7.35
N ARG A 396 -10.57 -15.89 -6.00
CA ARG A 396 -11.03 -16.96 -5.09
C ARG A 396 -12.16 -16.59 -4.11
N ARG A 397 -12.46 -15.32 -3.89
CA ARG A 397 -13.52 -14.80 -3.01
C ARG A 397 -14.08 -13.54 -3.64
N GLU A 398 -15.25 -13.68 -4.26
CA GLU A 398 -16.10 -12.55 -4.61
C GLU A 398 -16.55 -11.86 -3.32
N GLN A 399 -15.90 -10.76 -2.94
CA GLN A 399 -16.44 -9.84 -1.92
C GLN A 399 -16.25 -8.38 -2.31
N ILE A 400 -17.40 -7.80 -2.68
CA ILE A 400 -17.84 -6.41 -2.57
C ILE A 400 -16.83 -5.38 -3.10
N GLN A 401 -16.94 -5.09 -4.40
CA GLN A 401 -16.63 -3.76 -4.90
C GLN A 401 -17.47 -2.75 -4.09
N ARG A 402 -16.82 -1.78 -3.44
CA ARG A 402 -17.53 -0.64 -2.86
C ARG A 402 -18.41 -0.04 -3.95
N SER A 403 -19.63 0.33 -3.62
CA SER A 403 -20.55 0.87 -4.62
C SER A 403 -19.90 2.10 -5.28
N PRO A 404 -19.94 2.23 -6.62
CA PRO A 404 -19.50 3.44 -7.30
C PRO A 404 -20.17 4.70 -6.76
N PHE A 405 -21.39 4.56 -6.22
CA PHE A 405 -22.13 5.64 -5.57
C PHE A 405 -21.46 6.12 -4.27
N GLU A 406 -21.18 5.21 -3.34
CA GLU A 406 -20.50 5.51 -2.07
C GLU A 406 -19.13 6.17 -2.29
N THR A 407 -18.41 5.68 -3.30
CA THR A 407 -17.09 6.23 -3.66
C THR A 407 -17.21 7.68 -4.17
N ASN A 408 -18.22 8.00 -4.97
CA ASN A 408 -18.43 9.35 -5.49
C ASN A 408 -18.82 10.34 -4.39
N ASP A 409 -19.66 9.93 -3.44
CA ASP A 409 -20.07 10.77 -2.31
C ASP A 409 -18.89 11.11 -1.39
N MET A 410 -18.05 10.12 -1.08
CA MET A 410 -16.81 10.32 -0.34
C MET A 410 -15.89 11.33 -1.04
N ILE A 411 -15.69 11.18 -2.35
CA ILE A 411 -14.86 12.10 -3.15
C ILE A 411 -15.43 13.52 -3.16
N ASN A 412 -16.74 13.67 -3.28
CA ASN A 412 -17.38 14.99 -3.27
C ASN A 412 -17.15 15.70 -1.93
N ALA A 413 -17.32 15.00 -0.80
CA ALA A 413 -17.07 15.54 0.52
C ALA A 413 -15.62 16.02 0.71
N LEU A 414 -14.63 15.30 0.18
CA LEU A 414 -13.21 15.72 0.23
C LEU A 414 -12.93 17.02 -0.54
N ARG A 415 -13.67 17.26 -1.63
CA ARG A 415 -13.41 18.37 -2.57
C ARG A 415 -14.15 19.66 -2.25
N THR A 416 -15.36 19.55 -1.70
CA THR A 416 -16.20 20.70 -1.39
C THR A 416 -16.05 21.17 0.05
N GLY A 417 -15.41 20.37 0.92
CA GLY A 417 -15.21 20.72 2.32
C GLY A 417 -16.53 20.80 3.11
N GLY A 418 -17.58 20.09 2.66
CA GLY A 418 -18.89 20.09 3.31
C GLY A 418 -19.63 21.41 3.12
N GLY A 419 -20.35 21.54 2.00
CA GLY A 419 -21.22 22.69 1.76
C GLY A 419 -22.47 22.26 0.99
N PHE A 420 -23.54 22.00 1.74
CA PHE A 420 -24.89 22.44 1.38
C PHE A 420 -25.44 23.26 2.55
#